data_AF-A0A1F6D9Y2-F1
#
_entry.id   AF-A0A1F6D9Y2-F1
#
_cell.length_a   1.000
_cell.length_b   1.000
_cell.length_c   1.000
_cell.angle_alpha   90.00
_cell.angle_beta   90.00
_cell.angle_gamma   90.00
#
_symmetry.space_group_name_H-M   'P 1'
#
loop_
_entity.id
_entity.type
_entity.pdbx_description
1 polymer ?
#
loop_
_entity_poly.entity_id
_entity_poly.type
_entity_poly.pdbx_seq_one_letter_code
_entity_poly.pdbx_strand_id
1 'polypeptide(L)'
;MPYLTQRFLSAPVLSILVLTLVAVAIGSWTLPAQAQNAPLPAHTVLAGWAWSETTGWISFDCDDLGACASSDYGVSVEDDGSLSGMAWSENIGWVSANVSDVSGCPSAPCTPRIVGGELTGWLKTLSGGSPESGGWDGWISLRGPQYGVNIDGEGKFSGYAWGYDVVGWTDFSLVRMVSRACEQRYFCINDDLYIGEQSAACEATNQLVRRCDFGCAGNSCLLPEAPSGELRAIPSLVRSGNTTQVYWDIKSANSCSVVGGGSSWSGVASSANGETSEPVTERTIYSLHCTGPGGVLDKTATVNILPIFEEQ
;
A
#
# COMPACT_ATOMS: atom_id res chain seq x y z
N MET A 1 -45.26 -41.85 -78.66
CA MET A 1 -45.09 -43.22 -79.21
C MET A 1 -44.17 -43.98 -78.25
N PRO A 2 -44.48 -45.23 -77.89
CA PRO A 2 -45.49 -45.60 -76.88
C PRO A 2 -44.82 -46.43 -75.75
N TYR A 3 -45.41 -46.65 -74.56
CA TYR A 3 -46.42 -47.67 -74.31
C TYR A 3 -46.89 -47.60 -72.83
N LEU A 4 -48.23 -47.57 -72.66
CA LEU A 4 -49.04 -48.37 -71.72
C LEU A 4 -48.90 -48.21 -70.18
N THR A 5 -49.95 -48.24 -69.32
CA THR A 5 -51.38 -48.53 -69.45
C THR A 5 -52.16 -48.00 -68.23
N GLN A 6 -53.46 -47.78 -68.42
CA GLN A 6 -54.50 -47.24 -67.52
C GLN A 6 -54.82 -48.11 -66.28
N ARG A 7 -55.43 -47.54 -65.22
CA ARG A 7 -56.90 -47.60 -64.96
C ARG A 7 -57.34 -46.92 -63.64
N PHE A 8 -58.57 -46.43 -63.73
CA PHE A 8 -59.40 -45.63 -62.81
C PHE A 8 -60.10 -46.44 -61.69
N LEU A 9 -60.74 -45.68 -60.77
CA LEU A 9 -61.79 -46.00 -59.76
C LEU A 9 -61.22 -46.18 -58.33
N SER A 10 -61.71 -45.58 -57.24
CA SER A 10 -63.02 -44.98 -56.92
C SER A 10 -62.99 -44.26 -55.56
N ALA A 11 -63.63 -43.08 -55.50
CA ALA A 11 -64.40 -42.46 -54.39
C ALA A 11 -63.76 -42.12 -53.02
N PRO A 12 -64.31 -41.10 -52.30
CA PRO A 12 -63.65 -40.39 -51.19
C PRO A 12 -64.25 -40.74 -49.81
N VAL A 13 -63.77 -40.04 -48.78
CA VAL A 13 -64.42 -39.73 -47.48
C VAL A 13 -63.83 -40.40 -46.25
N LEU A 14 -63.55 -39.53 -45.26
CA LEU A 14 -63.31 -39.75 -43.83
C LEU A 14 -61.98 -40.41 -43.44
N SER A 15 -60.99 -39.57 -43.12
CA SER A 15 -59.96 -39.94 -42.14
C SER A 15 -59.89 -38.89 -41.05
N ILE A 16 -60.27 -39.38 -39.87
CA ILE A 16 -60.30 -38.75 -38.57
C ILE A 16 -58.92 -38.18 -38.22
N LEU A 17 -58.93 -36.97 -37.69
CA LEU A 17 -57.76 -36.23 -37.22
C LEU A 17 -57.19 -36.95 -35.98
N VAL A 18 -56.29 -37.93 -36.18
CA VAL A 18 -55.52 -38.54 -35.10
C VAL A 18 -54.27 -37.69 -34.88
N LEU A 19 -54.35 -36.77 -33.92
CA LEU A 19 -53.21 -36.06 -33.35
C LEU A 19 -52.29 -37.08 -32.67
N THR A 20 -51.26 -37.55 -33.38
CA THR A 20 -50.14 -38.26 -32.76
C THR A 20 -49.23 -37.23 -32.08
N LEU A 21 -49.31 -37.20 -30.76
CA LEU A 21 -48.41 -36.47 -29.88
C LEU A 21 -47.04 -37.14 -29.92
N VAL A 22 -46.19 -36.76 -30.89
CA VAL A 22 -44.76 -37.09 -30.83
C VAL A 22 -44.15 -36.17 -29.78
N ALA A 23 -44.00 -36.69 -28.56
CA ALA A 23 -43.15 -36.07 -27.56
C ALA A 23 -41.70 -36.14 -28.06
N VAL A 24 -41.25 -35.10 -28.74
CA VAL A 24 -39.82 -34.87 -28.93
C VAL A 24 -39.29 -34.56 -27.54
N ALA A 25 -38.72 -35.58 -26.90
CA ALA A 25 -37.79 -35.36 -25.80
C ALA A 25 -36.63 -34.56 -26.40
N ILE A 26 -36.73 -33.24 -26.30
CA ILE A 26 -35.58 -32.35 -26.25
C ILE A 26 -34.81 -32.77 -25.01
N GLY A 27 -34.04 -33.85 -25.15
CA GLY A 27 -32.92 -34.11 -24.28
C GLY A 27 -32.10 -32.84 -24.36
N SER A 28 -32.16 -32.05 -23.30
CA SER A 28 -31.29 -30.92 -23.11
C SER A 28 -29.88 -31.47 -23.15
N TRP A 29 -29.25 -31.38 -24.33
CA TRP A 29 -27.80 -31.44 -24.45
C TRP A 29 -27.33 -30.23 -23.67
N THR A 30 -27.16 -30.41 -22.36
CA THR A 30 -26.34 -29.51 -21.57
C THR A 30 -24.98 -29.60 -22.24
N LEU A 31 -24.61 -28.56 -22.99
CA LEU A 31 -23.20 -28.31 -23.24
C LEU A 31 -22.51 -28.47 -21.89
N PRO A 32 -21.46 -29.29 -21.76
CA PRO A 32 -20.71 -29.30 -20.52
C PRO A 32 -20.37 -27.83 -20.26
N ALA A 33 -20.76 -27.32 -19.10
CA ALA A 33 -20.28 -26.03 -18.66
C ALA A 33 -18.77 -26.08 -18.84
N GLN A 34 -18.22 -25.21 -19.69
CA GLN A 34 -16.77 -25.01 -19.69
C GLN A 34 -16.40 -24.81 -18.23
N ALA A 35 -15.39 -25.55 -17.75
CA ALA A 35 -14.81 -25.30 -16.44
C ALA A 35 -14.24 -23.87 -16.50
N GLN A 36 -15.07 -22.90 -16.16
CA GLN A 36 -14.65 -21.56 -15.89
C GLN A 36 -14.06 -21.67 -14.49
N ASN A 37 -12.73 -21.60 -14.42
CA ASN A 37 -12.02 -21.49 -13.15
C ASN A 37 -12.77 -20.47 -12.30
N ALA A 38 -13.02 -20.79 -11.02
CA ALA A 38 -13.53 -19.80 -10.10
C ALA A 38 -12.67 -18.52 -10.24
N PRO A 39 -13.27 -17.32 -10.31
CA PRO A 39 -12.49 -16.10 -10.32
C PRO A 39 -11.52 -16.15 -9.14
N LEU A 40 -10.23 -15.92 -9.41
CA LEU A 40 -9.20 -15.94 -8.38
C LEU A 40 -9.61 -14.99 -7.24
N PRO A 41 -9.33 -15.34 -5.97
CA PRO A 41 -9.50 -14.41 -4.88
C PRO A 41 -8.75 -13.10 -5.21
N ALA A 42 -9.38 -11.95 -4.94
CA ALA A 42 -8.73 -10.66 -5.11
C ALA A 42 -7.36 -10.67 -4.38
N HIS A 43 -6.29 -10.34 -5.11
CA HIS A 43 -4.90 -10.28 -4.63
C HIS A 43 -4.34 -11.64 -4.16
N THR A 44 -4.14 -12.52 -5.14
CA THR A 44 -3.49 -13.82 -4.93
C THR A 44 -1.98 -13.67 -5.06
N VAL A 45 -1.21 -14.14 -4.07
CA VAL A 45 0.25 -14.22 -4.17
C VAL A 45 0.74 -15.65 -4.06
N LEU A 46 1.97 -15.88 -4.53
CA LEU A 46 2.70 -17.12 -4.35
C LEU A 46 3.51 -17.04 -3.06
N ALA A 47 3.34 -18.03 -2.19
CA ALA A 47 4.12 -18.18 -0.98
C ALA A 47 4.78 -19.56 -0.93
N GLY A 48 5.83 -19.67 -0.13
CA GLY A 48 6.60 -20.89 0.03
C GLY A 48 7.77 -20.96 -0.95
N TRP A 49 8.23 -22.19 -1.16
CA TRP A 49 9.58 -22.42 -1.67
C TRP A 49 9.57 -23.29 -2.91
N ALA A 50 10.41 -22.94 -3.88
CA ALA A 50 10.81 -23.88 -4.92
C ALA A 50 12.24 -24.38 -4.64
N TRP A 51 12.50 -25.64 -4.97
CA TRP A 51 13.79 -26.28 -4.72
C TRP A 51 14.44 -26.76 -6.01
N SER A 52 15.71 -26.42 -6.19
CA SER A 52 16.57 -27.02 -7.19
C SER A 52 17.76 -27.69 -6.51
N GLU A 53 18.18 -28.85 -7.02
CA GLU A 53 19.38 -29.53 -6.52
C GLU A 53 20.68 -28.78 -6.81
N THR A 54 20.71 -27.92 -7.84
CA THR A 54 21.92 -27.17 -8.24
C THR A 54 21.94 -25.77 -7.65
N THR A 55 20.77 -25.16 -7.48
CA THR A 55 20.62 -23.76 -7.08
C THR A 55 20.07 -23.60 -5.67
N GLY A 56 19.52 -24.64 -5.07
CA GLY A 56 18.95 -24.57 -3.74
C GLY A 56 17.57 -23.93 -3.71
N TRP A 57 17.26 -23.26 -2.61
CA TRP A 57 15.93 -22.73 -2.33
C TRP A 57 15.68 -21.39 -3.04
N ILE A 58 14.46 -21.24 -3.55
CA ILE A 58 13.92 -20.00 -4.13
C ILE A 58 12.66 -19.65 -3.35
N SER A 59 12.68 -18.50 -2.69
CA SER A 59 11.60 -17.94 -1.86
C SER A 59 10.66 -17.09 -2.71
N PHE A 60 9.35 -17.35 -2.63
CA PHE A 60 8.36 -16.62 -3.42
C PHE A 60 7.70 -15.46 -2.65
N ASP A 61 7.83 -15.41 -1.32
CA ASP A 61 7.35 -14.31 -0.49
C ASP A 61 8.43 -13.89 0.53
N CYS A 62 8.51 -12.60 0.86
CA CYS A 62 9.39 -12.10 1.90
C CYS A 62 9.05 -12.63 3.30
N ASP A 63 7.80 -13.05 3.54
CA ASP A 63 7.34 -13.65 4.79
C ASP A 63 8.02 -14.99 5.04
N ASP A 64 8.37 -15.72 3.97
CA ASP A 64 9.05 -17.03 4.07
C ASP A 64 10.41 -16.90 4.78
N LEU A 65 11.07 -15.74 4.63
CA LEU A 65 12.33 -15.40 5.31
C LEU A 65 12.16 -14.44 6.50
N GLY A 66 10.95 -13.96 6.78
CA GLY A 66 10.72 -12.87 7.74
C GLY A 66 11.41 -11.56 7.33
N ALA A 67 11.62 -11.35 6.03
CA ALA A 67 12.40 -10.26 5.46
C ALA A 67 11.56 -9.05 5.04
N CYS A 68 10.24 -9.10 5.11
CA CYS A 68 9.37 -8.03 4.59
C CYS A 68 9.62 -6.64 5.19
N ALA A 69 10.19 -6.56 6.39
CA ALA A 69 10.56 -5.28 7.00
C ALA A 69 11.80 -4.62 6.34
N SER A 70 12.68 -5.40 5.73
CA SER A 70 13.92 -4.94 5.09
C SER A 70 13.89 -5.04 3.57
N SER A 71 13.15 -6.00 3.03
CA SER A 71 12.95 -6.22 1.60
C SER A 71 11.57 -6.82 1.37
N ASP A 72 10.63 -5.98 0.94
CA ASP A 72 9.27 -6.38 0.60
C ASP A 72 9.22 -6.91 -0.84
N TYR A 73 9.57 -8.17 -1.01
CA TYR A 73 9.51 -8.88 -2.29
C TYR A 73 8.42 -9.95 -2.25
N GLY A 74 7.89 -10.28 -3.43
CA GLY A 74 6.97 -11.39 -3.60
C GLY A 74 6.55 -11.54 -5.05
N VAL A 75 5.97 -12.69 -5.39
CA VAL A 75 5.38 -12.95 -6.70
C VAL A 75 3.85 -12.96 -6.58
N SER A 76 3.20 -12.12 -7.39
CA SER A 76 1.76 -11.90 -7.38
C SER A 76 1.11 -12.51 -8.61
N VAL A 77 -0.16 -12.90 -8.49
CA VAL A 77 -1.01 -13.35 -9.58
C VAL A 77 -2.04 -12.26 -9.87
N GLU A 78 -1.95 -11.69 -11.07
CA GLU A 78 -2.86 -10.65 -11.56
C GLU A 78 -4.23 -11.21 -11.94
N ASP A 79 -5.23 -10.33 -12.11
CA ASP A 79 -6.60 -10.70 -12.50
C ASP A 79 -6.67 -11.46 -13.83
N ASP A 80 -5.75 -11.16 -14.76
CA ASP A 80 -5.64 -11.86 -16.04
C ASP A 80 -4.87 -13.18 -15.92
N GLY A 81 -4.43 -13.57 -14.73
CA GLY A 81 -3.64 -14.76 -14.42
C GLY A 81 -2.15 -14.62 -14.72
N SER A 82 -1.67 -13.46 -15.17
CA SER A 82 -0.24 -13.20 -15.32
C SER A 82 0.46 -13.14 -13.95
N LEU A 83 1.73 -13.48 -13.93
CA LEU A 83 2.57 -13.38 -12.75
C LEU A 83 3.40 -12.10 -12.83
N SER A 84 3.54 -11.41 -11.72
CA SER A 84 4.36 -10.20 -11.57
C SER A 84 5.17 -10.27 -10.28
N GLY A 85 6.17 -9.39 -10.13
CA GLY A 85 7.00 -9.33 -8.94
C GLY A 85 8.27 -10.18 -9.01
N MET A 86 8.85 -10.44 -7.84
CA MET A 86 10.20 -11.00 -7.72
C MET A 86 10.27 -12.05 -6.61
N ALA A 87 10.95 -13.15 -6.89
CA ALA A 87 11.37 -14.16 -5.94
C ALA A 87 12.87 -14.01 -5.63
N TRP A 88 13.31 -14.57 -4.51
CA TRP A 88 14.69 -14.44 -4.03
C TRP A 88 15.33 -15.81 -3.77
N SER A 89 16.60 -15.94 -4.14
CA SER A 89 17.44 -17.06 -3.75
C SER A 89 18.81 -16.57 -3.31
N GLU A 90 19.36 -17.17 -2.27
CA GLU A 90 20.69 -16.83 -1.79
C GLU A 90 21.81 -17.25 -2.77
N ASN A 91 21.55 -18.24 -3.64
CA ASN A 91 22.54 -18.81 -4.55
C ASN A 91 22.55 -18.13 -5.93
N ILE A 92 21.37 -17.76 -6.45
CA ILE A 92 21.21 -17.17 -7.79
C ILE A 92 20.66 -15.73 -7.76
N GLY A 93 20.35 -15.20 -6.59
CA GLY A 93 19.83 -13.85 -6.42
C GLY A 93 18.37 -13.69 -6.87
N TRP A 94 18.05 -12.51 -7.39
CA TRP A 94 16.70 -12.12 -7.79
C TRP A 94 16.21 -12.91 -9.01
N VAL A 95 15.01 -13.48 -8.88
CA VAL A 95 14.27 -14.17 -9.93
C VAL A 95 13.01 -13.37 -10.24
N SER A 96 12.96 -12.76 -11.42
CA SER A 96 11.89 -11.86 -11.83
C SER A 96 10.79 -12.59 -12.61
N ALA A 97 9.54 -12.26 -12.28
CA ALA A 97 8.35 -12.56 -13.06
C ALA A 97 7.87 -11.34 -13.88
N ASN A 98 8.49 -10.17 -13.71
CA ASN A 98 8.03 -8.94 -14.35
C ASN A 98 8.12 -9.01 -15.87
N VAL A 99 7.09 -8.51 -16.55
CA VAL A 99 6.99 -8.49 -18.03
C VAL A 99 8.19 -7.81 -18.69
N SER A 100 8.76 -6.78 -18.06
CA SER A 100 9.94 -6.05 -18.54
C SER A 100 11.20 -6.92 -18.61
N ASP A 101 11.33 -7.87 -17.69
CA ASP A 101 12.55 -8.65 -17.52
C ASP A 101 12.49 -9.95 -18.33
N VAL A 102 11.27 -10.40 -18.68
CA VAL A 102 11.05 -11.63 -19.43
C VAL A 102 10.88 -11.42 -20.94
N SER A 103 10.81 -10.18 -21.44
CA SER A 103 10.50 -9.88 -22.85
C SER A 103 11.49 -10.45 -23.89
N GLY A 104 12.65 -10.94 -23.46
CA GLY A 104 13.68 -11.56 -24.30
C GLY A 104 13.78 -13.09 -24.17
N CYS A 105 12.71 -13.76 -23.74
CA CYS A 105 12.74 -15.19 -23.45
C CYS A 105 13.15 -16.06 -24.67
N PRO A 106 13.68 -17.26 -24.45
CA PRO A 106 14.11 -18.16 -25.54
C PRO A 106 12.99 -18.57 -26.50
N SER A 107 11.74 -18.69 -26.02
CA SER A 107 10.59 -18.99 -26.86
C SER A 107 9.28 -18.44 -26.28
N ALA A 108 8.46 -17.81 -27.12
CA ALA A 108 7.15 -17.30 -26.71
C ALA A 108 6.18 -18.44 -26.29
N PRO A 109 5.23 -18.18 -25.37
CA PRO A 109 4.99 -16.91 -24.68
C PRO A 109 6.06 -16.61 -23.62
N CYS A 110 6.43 -15.35 -23.45
CA CYS A 110 7.44 -14.95 -22.46
C CYS A 110 6.85 -14.69 -21.07
N THR A 111 5.76 -13.92 -21.02
CA THR A 111 5.12 -13.53 -19.76
C THR A 111 4.69 -14.76 -18.98
N PRO A 112 5.17 -14.94 -17.74
CA PRO A 112 4.75 -16.03 -16.89
C PRO A 112 3.26 -15.87 -16.57
N ARG A 113 2.47 -16.92 -16.78
CA ARG A 113 1.01 -16.87 -16.68
C ARG A 113 0.39 -18.22 -16.33
N ILE A 114 -0.68 -18.19 -15.54
CA ILE A 114 -1.53 -19.33 -15.25
C ILE A 114 -2.60 -19.47 -16.33
N VAL A 115 -2.61 -20.60 -17.03
CA VAL A 115 -3.60 -20.92 -18.07
C VAL A 115 -4.13 -22.32 -17.82
N GLY A 116 -5.43 -22.43 -17.54
CA GLY A 116 -6.07 -23.75 -17.36
C GLY A 116 -5.54 -24.59 -16.19
N GLY A 117 -5.02 -23.95 -15.13
CA GLY A 117 -4.40 -24.64 -14.00
C GLY A 117 -2.92 -25.01 -14.23
N GLU A 118 -2.28 -24.44 -15.25
CA GLU A 118 -0.90 -24.75 -15.60
C GLU A 118 -0.11 -23.44 -15.73
N LEU A 119 1.13 -23.42 -15.22
CA LEU A 119 2.03 -22.31 -15.47
C LEU A 119 2.60 -22.39 -16.88
N THR A 120 2.71 -21.24 -17.51
CA THR A 120 3.28 -21.04 -18.84
C THR A 120 4.21 -19.84 -18.80
N GLY A 121 5.11 -19.73 -19.78
CA GLY A 121 6.07 -18.62 -19.85
C GLY A 121 7.37 -18.90 -19.11
N TRP A 122 8.06 -17.83 -18.75
CA TRP A 122 9.43 -17.89 -18.24
C TRP A 122 9.61 -16.99 -17.02
N LEU A 123 10.53 -17.37 -16.15
CA LEU A 123 11.11 -16.49 -15.14
C LEU A 123 12.54 -16.14 -15.55
N LYS A 124 13.02 -14.98 -15.11
CA LYS A 124 14.36 -14.49 -15.40
C LYS A 124 15.16 -14.27 -14.14
N THR A 125 16.28 -14.97 -13.99
CA THR A 125 17.25 -14.66 -12.96
C THR A 125 18.11 -13.48 -13.42
N LEU A 126 18.18 -12.45 -12.59
CA LEU A 126 18.84 -11.19 -12.94
C LEU A 126 20.37 -11.28 -12.85
N SER A 127 20.88 -12.28 -12.14
CA SER A 127 22.31 -12.62 -12.14
C SER A 127 22.77 -13.29 -13.44
N GLY A 128 21.87 -13.92 -14.20
CA GLY A 128 22.18 -14.60 -15.46
C GLY A 128 22.35 -13.65 -16.64
N GLY A 129 23.25 -13.98 -17.56
CA GLY A 129 23.63 -13.15 -18.71
C GLY A 129 24.73 -12.14 -18.41
N SER A 130 25.26 -12.16 -17.18
CA SER A 130 26.41 -11.37 -16.75
C SER A 130 27.73 -12.08 -17.06
N PRO A 131 28.86 -11.37 -17.23
CA PRO A 131 30.18 -12.00 -17.32
C PRO A 131 30.49 -12.94 -16.16
N GLU A 132 29.96 -12.66 -14.97
CA GLU A 132 30.12 -13.41 -13.74
C GLU A 132 29.27 -14.69 -13.69
N SER A 133 28.22 -14.80 -14.53
CA SER A 133 27.32 -15.95 -14.58
C SER A 133 27.90 -17.19 -15.28
N GLY A 134 29.16 -17.14 -15.71
CA GLY A 134 29.83 -18.28 -16.35
C GLY A 134 29.20 -18.71 -17.68
N GLY A 135 28.45 -17.81 -18.34
CA GLY A 135 27.78 -18.08 -19.61
C GLY A 135 26.33 -18.57 -19.50
N TRP A 136 25.77 -18.64 -18.29
CA TRP A 136 24.35 -18.93 -18.12
C TRP A 136 23.48 -17.73 -18.49
N ASP A 137 22.39 -17.97 -19.21
CA ASP A 137 21.49 -16.95 -19.72
C ASP A 137 20.41 -16.52 -18.72
N GLY A 138 20.24 -17.23 -17.61
CA GLY A 138 19.34 -16.88 -16.52
C GLY A 138 17.88 -17.25 -16.73
N TRP A 139 17.54 -18.06 -17.73
CA TRP A 139 16.15 -18.38 -18.04
C TRP A 139 15.66 -19.62 -17.31
N ILE A 140 14.47 -19.55 -16.72
CA ILE A 140 13.77 -20.67 -16.12
C ILE A 140 12.44 -20.85 -16.86
N SER A 141 12.31 -21.96 -17.59
CA SER A 141 11.10 -22.31 -18.32
C SER A 141 10.08 -22.96 -17.41
N LEU A 142 8.87 -22.40 -17.36
CA LEU A 142 7.80 -22.94 -16.52
C LEU A 142 7.09 -24.12 -17.19
N ARG A 143 7.28 -24.32 -18.50
CA ARG A 143 6.65 -25.39 -19.25
C ARG A 143 7.38 -25.75 -20.53
N GLY A 144 7.45 -27.05 -20.80
CA GLY A 144 7.93 -27.61 -22.07
C GLY A 144 7.10 -28.82 -22.53
N PRO A 145 7.58 -29.53 -23.57
CA PRO A 145 6.86 -30.68 -24.13
C PRO A 145 6.65 -31.86 -23.18
N GLN A 146 7.50 -31.99 -22.15
CA GLN A 146 7.52 -33.15 -21.24
C GLN A 146 7.50 -32.76 -19.76
N TYR A 147 7.48 -31.47 -19.44
CA TYR A 147 7.50 -30.95 -18.08
C TYR A 147 6.64 -29.71 -17.99
N GLY A 148 6.25 -29.39 -16.76
CA GLY A 148 5.55 -28.15 -16.47
C GLY A 148 5.11 -28.13 -15.01
N VAL A 149 4.78 -26.93 -14.56
CA VAL A 149 4.23 -26.71 -13.23
C VAL A 149 2.72 -26.61 -13.32
N ASN A 150 2.02 -27.45 -12.56
CA ASN A 150 0.56 -27.55 -12.51
C ASN A 150 0.05 -27.05 -11.16
N ILE A 151 -1.16 -26.51 -11.16
CA ILE A 151 -1.87 -25.95 -10.02
C ILE A 151 -3.21 -26.67 -9.93
N ASP A 152 -3.49 -27.29 -8.79
CA ASP A 152 -4.79 -27.93 -8.56
C ASP A 152 -5.87 -26.92 -8.13
N GLY A 153 -7.11 -27.42 -7.96
CA GLY A 153 -8.25 -26.58 -7.57
C GLY A 153 -8.15 -25.97 -6.17
N GLU A 154 -7.16 -26.38 -5.36
CA GLU A 154 -6.89 -25.86 -4.02
C GLU A 154 -5.72 -24.86 -4.02
N GLY A 155 -5.12 -24.58 -5.18
CA GLY A 155 -4.00 -23.65 -5.33
C GLY A 155 -2.65 -24.24 -4.95
N LYS A 156 -2.53 -25.58 -4.88
CA LYS A 156 -1.28 -26.27 -4.61
C LYS A 156 -0.54 -26.55 -5.92
N PHE A 157 0.76 -26.29 -5.90
CA PHE A 157 1.62 -26.49 -7.06
C PHE A 157 2.19 -27.92 -7.10
N SER A 158 2.48 -28.40 -8.30
CA SER A 158 3.15 -29.68 -8.54
C SER A 158 3.91 -29.66 -9.87
N GLY A 159 4.90 -30.54 -10.00
CA GLY A 159 5.74 -30.63 -11.20
C GLY A 159 6.96 -29.72 -11.12
N TYR A 160 7.64 -29.60 -12.26
CA TYR A 160 8.98 -29.04 -12.33
C TYR A 160 9.09 -27.99 -13.44
N ALA A 161 9.81 -26.92 -13.14
CA ALA A 161 10.34 -25.97 -14.11
C ALA A 161 11.78 -26.36 -14.49
N TRP A 162 12.25 -25.86 -15.63
CA TRP A 162 13.58 -26.18 -16.14
C TRP A 162 14.40 -24.92 -16.41
N GLY A 163 15.56 -24.79 -15.76
CA GLY A 163 16.47 -23.66 -15.91
C GLY A 163 17.83 -24.01 -16.49
N TYR A 164 17.86 -24.91 -17.48
CA TYR A 164 19.08 -25.42 -18.13
C TYR A 164 20.08 -26.03 -17.14
N ASP A 165 21.35 -26.16 -17.49
CA ASP A 165 22.34 -26.89 -16.68
C ASP A 165 22.69 -26.19 -15.35
N VAL A 166 22.37 -24.91 -15.20
CA VAL A 166 22.74 -24.12 -14.01
C VAL A 166 21.64 -24.15 -12.95
N VAL A 167 20.39 -23.85 -13.29
CA VAL A 167 19.28 -23.98 -12.33
C VAL A 167 18.69 -25.38 -12.32
N GLY A 168 18.85 -26.16 -13.39
CA GLY A 168 18.39 -27.54 -13.44
C GLY A 168 16.87 -27.65 -13.28
N TRP A 169 16.44 -28.78 -12.73
CA TRP A 169 15.05 -29.02 -12.38
C TRP A 169 14.70 -28.30 -11.10
N THR A 170 13.68 -27.45 -11.16
CA THR A 170 13.16 -26.72 -10.01
C THR A 170 11.78 -27.27 -9.66
N ASP A 171 11.67 -27.86 -8.47
CA ASP A 171 10.45 -28.41 -7.89
C ASP A 171 9.60 -27.29 -7.27
N PHE A 172 8.34 -27.16 -7.71
CA PHE A 172 7.40 -26.15 -7.21
C PHE A 172 6.42 -26.72 -6.18
N SER A 173 6.55 -27.98 -5.75
CA SER A 173 5.57 -28.66 -4.89
C SER A 173 5.33 -28.03 -3.52
N LEU A 174 6.24 -27.17 -3.05
CA LEU A 174 6.13 -26.42 -1.80
C LEU A 174 5.69 -24.96 -2.00
N VAL A 175 5.43 -24.55 -3.25
CA VAL A 175 4.78 -23.28 -3.58
C VAL A 175 3.27 -23.46 -3.45
N ARG A 176 2.59 -22.41 -2.98
CA ARG A 176 1.14 -22.37 -2.82
C ARG A 176 0.59 -20.99 -3.14
N MET A 177 -0.64 -20.95 -3.62
CA MET A 177 -1.38 -19.70 -3.68
C MET A 177 -1.90 -19.34 -2.29
N VAL A 178 -1.72 -18.08 -1.91
CA VAL A 178 -2.35 -17.52 -0.71
C VAL A 178 -3.11 -16.27 -1.11
N SER A 179 -4.36 -16.18 -0.66
CA SER A 179 -5.11 -14.94 -0.73
C SER A 179 -4.56 -13.98 0.33
N ARG A 180 -3.95 -12.88 -0.09
CA ARG A 180 -3.53 -11.83 0.85
C ARG A 180 -4.63 -10.77 0.83
N ALA A 181 -5.31 -10.61 1.96
CA ALA A 181 -6.24 -9.50 2.11
C ALA A 181 -5.42 -8.21 2.08
N CYS A 182 -5.74 -7.30 1.16
CA CYS A 182 -5.11 -5.99 1.18
C CYS A 182 -5.55 -5.26 2.44
N GLU A 183 -4.61 -5.06 3.35
CA GLU A 183 -4.83 -4.26 4.54
C GLU A 183 -4.47 -2.82 4.21
N GLN A 184 -5.47 -1.93 4.26
CA GLN A 184 -5.23 -0.51 4.11
C GLN A 184 -4.37 0.00 5.26
N ARG A 185 -3.23 0.61 4.93
CA ARG A 185 -2.35 1.24 5.91
C ARG A 185 -2.21 2.71 5.62
N TYR A 186 -2.09 3.49 6.70
CA TYR A 186 -1.69 4.88 6.60
C TYR A 186 -0.19 4.97 6.36
N PHE A 187 0.24 5.93 5.56
CA PHE A 187 1.65 6.24 5.34
C PHE A 187 1.84 7.66 4.82
N CYS A 188 3.08 8.12 4.82
CA CYS A 188 3.43 9.48 4.43
C CYS A 188 4.03 9.49 3.02
N ILE A 189 3.53 10.38 2.15
CA ILE A 189 4.15 10.70 0.86
C ILE A 189 4.25 12.21 0.75
N ASN A 190 5.45 12.74 0.47
CA ASN A 190 5.67 14.18 0.30
C ASN A 190 5.04 15.01 1.43
N ASP A 191 5.29 14.63 2.68
CA ASP A 191 4.76 15.27 3.90
C ASP A 191 3.24 15.18 4.13
N ASP A 192 2.49 14.51 3.25
CA ASP A 192 1.04 14.34 3.37
C ASP A 192 0.65 12.91 3.76
N LEU A 193 -0.53 12.76 4.37
CA LEU A 193 -1.05 11.47 4.83
C LEU A 193 -1.85 10.79 3.72
N TYR A 194 -1.41 9.60 3.35
CA TYR A 194 -2.08 8.71 2.40
C TYR A 194 -2.59 7.46 3.10
N ILE A 195 -3.60 6.84 2.50
CA ILE A 195 -4.05 5.50 2.80
C ILE A 195 -3.95 4.69 1.53
N GLY A 196 -3.50 3.45 1.66
CA GLY A 196 -3.29 2.61 0.50
C GLY A 196 -2.78 1.24 0.88
N GLU A 197 -2.61 0.44 -0.16
CA GLU A 197 -2.20 -0.95 -0.08
C GLU A 197 -0.74 -0.99 -0.53
N GLN A 198 0.17 -1.29 0.41
CA GLN A 198 1.61 -1.30 0.14
C GLN A 198 2.18 -2.70 -0.10
N SER A 199 1.39 -3.76 0.09
CA SER A 199 1.88 -5.10 -0.22
C SER A 199 2.12 -5.25 -1.71
N ALA A 200 3.24 -5.86 -2.10
CA ALA A 200 3.56 -6.24 -3.49
C ALA A 200 2.45 -7.05 -4.20
N ALA A 201 1.50 -7.60 -3.42
CA ALA A 201 0.28 -8.30 -3.82
C ALA A 201 -0.83 -7.41 -4.41
N CYS A 202 -0.82 -6.11 -4.13
CA CYS A 202 -1.94 -5.21 -4.38
C CYS A 202 -1.48 -4.06 -5.29
N GLU A 203 -2.38 -3.58 -6.15
CA GLU A 203 -2.12 -2.34 -6.87
C GLU A 203 -1.90 -1.23 -5.84
N ALA A 204 -0.85 -0.43 -6.02
CA ALA A 204 -0.57 0.70 -5.14
C ALA A 204 -1.65 1.78 -5.29
N THR A 205 -2.76 1.63 -4.59
CA THR A 205 -3.80 2.67 -4.52
C THR A 205 -3.37 3.70 -3.49
N ASN A 206 -2.74 4.80 -3.92
CA ASN A 206 -2.38 5.89 -3.03
C ASN A 206 -3.52 6.91 -2.99
N GLN A 207 -4.41 6.79 -2.01
CA GLN A 207 -5.46 7.78 -1.79
C GLN A 207 -4.99 8.83 -0.79
N LEU A 208 -4.96 10.10 -1.19
CA LEU A 208 -4.68 11.22 -0.29
C LEU A 208 -5.81 11.30 0.76
N VAL A 209 -5.46 11.08 2.03
CA VAL A 209 -6.40 11.21 3.15
C VAL A 209 -6.56 12.68 3.49
N ARG A 210 -5.43 13.35 3.71
CA ARG A 210 -5.37 14.78 4.02
C ARG A 210 -3.97 15.32 3.82
N ARG A 211 -3.90 16.62 3.56
CA ARG A 211 -2.64 17.36 3.62
C ARG A 211 -2.23 17.63 5.06
N CYS A 212 -0.95 17.49 5.38
CA CYS A 212 -0.44 17.75 6.72
C CYS A 212 0.37 19.04 6.76
N ASP A 213 -0.20 20.10 7.35
CA ASP A 213 0.41 21.43 7.38
C ASP A 213 1.75 21.49 8.14
N PHE A 214 2.01 20.52 9.03
CA PHE A 214 3.22 20.41 9.84
C PHE A 214 4.07 19.17 9.50
N GLY A 215 3.78 18.54 8.37
CA GLY A 215 4.45 17.32 7.91
C GLY A 215 3.78 16.03 8.40
N CYS A 216 4.29 14.90 7.92
CA CYS A 216 3.79 13.57 8.22
C CYS A 216 4.94 12.67 8.69
N ALA A 217 4.74 12.00 9.83
CA ALA A 217 5.69 11.01 10.34
C ALA A 217 4.94 9.90 11.10
N GLY A 218 5.52 8.69 11.12
CA GLY A 218 4.93 7.55 11.81
C GLY A 218 3.50 7.24 11.35
N ASN A 219 3.22 7.42 10.05
CA ASN A 219 1.92 7.16 9.43
C ASN A 219 0.78 8.06 9.97
N SER A 220 1.11 9.26 10.42
CA SER A 220 0.15 10.26 10.91
C SER A 220 0.62 11.68 10.62
N CYS A 221 -0.33 12.63 10.53
CA CYS A 221 0.04 14.04 10.45
C CYS A 221 0.63 14.51 11.78
N LEU A 222 1.73 15.25 11.70
CA LEU A 222 2.34 15.89 12.86
C LEU A 222 1.42 16.99 13.40
N LEU A 223 1.39 17.10 14.72
CA LEU A 223 0.72 18.21 15.39
C LEU A 223 1.70 19.39 15.52
N PRO A 224 1.21 20.62 15.36
CA PRO A 224 2.03 21.79 15.59
C PRO A 224 2.52 21.88 17.04
N GLU A 225 3.74 22.40 17.22
CA GLU A 225 4.31 22.65 18.54
C GLU A 225 3.49 23.70 19.31
N ALA A 226 3.15 23.40 20.56
CA ALA A 226 2.44 24.34 21.43
C ALA A 226 3.31 25.56 21.76
N PRO A 227 2.74 26.78 21.81
CA PRO A 227 3.52 27.96 22.16
C PRO A 227 4.14 27.83 23.56
N SER A 228 5.41 28.21 23.70
CA SER A 228 6.16 28.09 24.95
C SER A 228 7.05 29.30 25.22
N GLY A 229 7.29 29.60 26.49
CA GLY A 229 8.13 30.73 26.90
C GLY A 229 7.67 31.34 28.22
N GLU A 230 8.12 32.55 28.49
CA GLU A 230 7.96 33.20 29.79
C GLU A 230 7.55 34.67 29.68
N LEU A 231 6.89 35.15 30.75
CA LEU A 231 6.60 36.56 31.01
C LEU A 231 7.20 36.92 32.37
N ARG A 232 7.99 38.00 32.44
CA ARG A 232 8.62 38.48 33.67
C ARG A 232 8.50 40.00 33.78
N ALA A 233 8.36 40.50 35.00
CA ALA A 233 8.42 41.93 35.29
C ALA A 233 9.56 42.19 36.28
N ILE A 234 10.51 43.05 35.91
CA ILE A 234 11.74 43.29 36.68
C ILE A 234 11.94 44.81 36.83
N PRO A 235 11.96 45.33 38.07
CA PRO A 235 11.72 44.62 39.33
C PRO A 235 10.24 44.24 39.54
N SER A 236 9.99 43.13 40.25
CA SER A 236 8.64 42.66 40.63
C SER A 236 8.09 43.30 41.91
N LEU A 237 8.88 44.18 42.53
CA LEU A 237 8.52 44.97 43.71
C LEU A 237 9.03 46.39 43.50
N VAL A 238 8.12 47.37 43.51
CA VAL A 238 8.42 48.78 43.23
C VAL A 238 7.79 49.69 44.28
N ARG A 239 8.35 50.89 44.48
CA ARG A 239 7.66 51.95 45.23
C ARG A 239 6.50 52.47 44.39
N SER A 240 5.44 52.94 45.05
CA SER A 240 4.31 53.57 44.35
C SER A 240 4.81 54.74 43.48
N GLY A 241 4.43 54.75 42.20
CA GLY A 241 4.85 55.74 41.21
C GLY A 241 6.10 55.39 40.41
N ASN A 242 6.81 54.30 40.73
CA ASN A 242 7.92 53.81 39.92
C ASN A 242 7.44 52.87 38.80
N THR A 243 8.28 52.68 37.78
CA THR A 243 8.03 51.77 36.65
C THR A 243 8.74 50.43 36.82
N THR A 244 8.35 49.44 36.01
CA THR A 244 9.02 48.14 35.88
C THR A 244 9.29 47.85 34.40
N GLN A 245 10.26 46.98 34.10
CA GLN A 245 10.49 46.47 32.76
C GLN A 245 9.79 45.12 32.59
N VAL A 246 8.92 45.01 31.59
CA VAL A 246 8.17 43.79 31.26
C VAL A 246 8.87 43.07 30.11
N TYR A 247 9.29 41.83 30.35
CA TYR A 247 10.02 40.99 29.42
C TYR A 247 9.19 39.77 29.04
N TRP A 248 9.18 39.44 27.75
CA TRP A 248 8.68 38.15 27.27
C TRP A 248 9.45 37.70 26.04
N ASP A 249 9.57 36.39 25.86
CA ASP A 249 10.07 35.75 24.65
C ASP A 249 9.32 34.42 24.48
N ILE A 250 8.55 34.33 23.41
CA ILE A 250 7.64 33.22 23.14
C ILE A 250 8.03 32.54 21.84
N LYS A 251 8.18 31.22 21.91
CA LYS A 251 8.42 30.34 20.76
C LYS A 251 7.10 29.74 20.29
N SER A 252 7.04 29.40 19.01
CA SER A 252 5.92 28.68 18.39
C SER A 252 4.55 29.37 18.53
N ALA A 253 4.56 30.72 18.67
CA ALA A 253 3.38 31.59 18.58
C ALA A 253 3.43 32.42 17.29
N ASN A 254 2.26 32.71 16.70
CA ASN A 254 2.14 33.67 15.59
C ASN A 254 1.91 35.09 16.11
N SER A 255 1.18 35.23 17.22
CA SER A 255 0.84 36.52 17.79
C SER A 255 0.75 36.44 19.31
N CYS A 256 1.11 37.54 19.96
CA CYS A 256 1.05 37.68 21.42
C CYS A 256 0.63 39.11 21.76
N SER A 257 -0.12 39.25 22.84
CA SER A 257 -0.53 40.52 23.43
C SER A 257 -0.27 40.50 24.93
N VAL A 258 0.33 41.58 25.44
CA VAL A 258 0.56 41.78 26.87
C VAL A 258 -0.25 42.98 27.31
N VAL A 259 -1.08 42.81 28.35
CA VAL A 259 -1.92 43.87 28.91
C VAL A 259 -1.78 43.93 30.42
N GLY A 260 -1.72 45.14 30.99
CA GLY A 260 -1.70 45.33 32.44
C GLY A 260 -1.25 46.73 32.83
N GLY A 261 -1.77 47.25 33.94
CA GLY A 261 -1.33 48.55 34.49
C GLY A 261 -1.53 49.75 33.58
N GLY A 262 -2.48 49.69 32.64
CA GLY A 262 -2.69 50.72 31.62
C GLY A 262 -1.77 50.59 30.38
N SER A 263 -0.81 49.67 30.40
CA SER A 263 0.06 49.38 29.26
C SER A 263 -0.46 48.23 28.41
N SER A 264 -0.21 48.30 27.11
CA SER A 264 -0.53 47.24 26.14
C SER A 264 0.58 47.12 25.11
N TRP A 265 1.08 45.90 24.91
CA TRP A 265 2.12 45.60 23.92
C TRP A 265 1.73 44.39 23.05
N SER A 266 2.30 44.33 21.85
CA SER A 266 2.07 43.26 20.89
C SER A 266 3.39 42.74 20.33
N GLY A 267 3.42 41.45 20.01
CA GLY A 267 4.59 40.79 19.42
C GLY A 267 5.04 39.60 20.26
N VAL A 268 5.69 38.62 19.64
CA VAL A 268 6.08 37.35 20.27
C VAL A 268 7.24 37.50 21.26
N ALA A 269 7.95 38.63 21.24
CA ALA A 269 8.99 38.96 22.21
C ALA A 269 8.99 40.47 22.50
N SER A 270 9.49 40.85 23.67
CA SER A 270 9.78 42.24 24.03
C SER A 270 11.08 42.72 23.38
N SER A 271 11.38 44.01 23.48
CA SER A 271 12.74 44.50 23.24
C SER A 271 13.76 43.86 24.19
N ALA A 272 15.04 43.91 23.82
CA ALA A 272 16.13 43.33 24.62
C ALA A 272 16.24 43.93 26.04
N ASN A 273 15.77 45.16 26.22
CA ASN A 273 15.74 45.85 27.52
C ASN A 273 14.38 45.77 28.22
N GLY A 274 13.43 45.01 27.66
CA GLY A 274 12.06 44.92 28.15
C GLY A 274 11.26 46.20 27.85
N GLU A 275 9.95 46.08 27.87
CA GLU A 275 9.07 47.23 27.69
C GLU A 275 8.83 47.95 29.02
N THR A 276 9.00 49.26 29.04
CA THR A 276 8.77 50.07 30.24
C THR A 276 7.29 50.22 30.50
N SER A 277 6.86 49.81 31.70
CA SER A 277 5.47 50.01 32.14
C SER A 277 5.15 51.47 32.43
N GLU A 278 3.87 51.79 32.46
CA GLU A 278 3.39 52.99 33.16
C GLU A 278 3.74 52.95 34.67
N PRO A 279 3.72 54.10 35.37
CA PRO A 279 3.93 54.16 36.81
C PRO A 279 2.98 53.25 37.58
N VAL A 280 3.54 52.34 38.37
CA VAL A 280 2.77 51.35 39.15
C VAL A 280 2.41 51.97 40.50
N THR A 281 1.12 52.24 40.72
CA THR A 281 0.62 52.86 41.97
C THR A 281 -0.03 51.87 42.94
N GLU A 282 -0.47 50.73 42.42
CA GLU A 282 -1.10 49.61 43.15
C GLU A 282 -0.56 48.25 42.67
N ARG A 283 -1.01 47.14 43.27
CA ARG A 283 -0.62 45.80 42.80
C ARG A 283 -1.14 45.61 41.36
N THR A 284 -0.21 45.44 40.42
CA THR A 284 -0.52 45.27 39.00
C THR A 284 -0.18 43.87 38.52
N ILE A 285 -1.09 43.27 37.74
CA ILE A 285 -0.89 41.98 37.07
C ILE A 285 -0.80 42.24 35.57
N TYR A 286 0.34 41.88 34.99
CA TYR A 286 0.53 41.84 33.54
C TYR A 286 0.14 40.46 33.03
N SER A 287 -0.76 40.42 32.05
CA SER A 287 -1.25 39.19 31.43
C SER A 287 -0.78 39.13 29.98
N LEU A 288 -0.10 38.04 29.63
CA LEU A 288 0.32 37.70 28.27
C LEU A 288 -0.66 36.65 27.73
N HIS A 289 -1.22 36.93 26.57
CA HIS A 289 -2.03 36.01 25.79
C HIS A 289 -1.40 35.82 24.41
N CYS A 290 -1.03 34.58 24.09
CA CYS A 290 -0.40 34.20 22.82
C CYS A 290 -1.22 33.15 22.08
N THR A 291 -1.30 33.30 20.76
CA THR A 291 -1.89 32.31 19.86
C THR A 291 -0.86 31.82 18.86
N GLY A 292 -0.84 30.51 18.64
CA GLY A 292 -0.01 29.84 17.64
C GLY A 292 -0.73 28.63 17.06
N PRO A 293 -0.11 27.92 16.11
CA PRO A 293 -0.73 26.78 15.46
C PRO A 293 -0.95 25.62 16.43
N GLY A 294 -0.08 25.48 17.45
CA GLY A 294 -0.20 24.48 18.52
C GLY A 294 -1.13 24.87 19.68
N GLY A 295 -1.86 25.97 19.55
CA GLY A 295 -2.85 26.40 20.54
C GLY A 295 -2.54 27.76 21.16
N VAL A 296 -2.88 27.90 22.44
CA VAL A 296 -2.82 29.17 23.18
C VAL A 296 -1.88 29.03 24.37
N LEU A 297 -1.14 30.10 24.67
CA LEU A 297 -0.32 30.23 25.87
C LEU A 297 -0.71 31.49 26.63
N ASP A 298 -1.12 31.31 27.87
CA ASP A 298 -1.42 32.40 28.81
C ASP A 298 -0.39 32.41 29.96
N LYS A 299 0.13 33.59 30.28
CA LYS A 299 1.06 33.81 31.40
C LYS A 299 0.73 35.10 32.13
N THR A 300 1.08 35.16 33.41
CA THR A 300 0.92 36.37 34.22
C THR A 300 2.18 36.69 35.00
N ALA A 301 2.53 37.96 35.10
CA ALA A 301 3.58 38.47 35.96
C ALA A 301 2.98 39.52 36.91
N THR A 302 3.22 39.37 38.21
CA THR A 302 2.68 40.29 39.22
C THR A 302 3.77 41.23 39.72
N VAL A 303 3.45 42.52 39.77
CA VAL A 303 4.28 43.54 40.40
C VAL A 303 3.57 44.03 41.65
N ASN A 304 4.25 43.92 42.79
CA ASN A 304 3.74 44.38 44.07
C ASN A 304 4.29 45.78 44.39
N ILE A 305 3.55 46.50 45.23
CA ILE A 305 4.02 47.76 45.82
C ILE A 305 4.77 47.47 47.11
N LEU A 306 5.93 48.10 47.26
CA LEU A 306 6.67 48.11 48.52
C LEU A 306 5.82 48.83 49.58
N PRO A 307 5.42 48.14 50.66
CA PRO A 307 4.61 48.76 51.70
C PRO A 307 5.37 49.91 52.36
N ILE A 308 4.65 51.00 52.65
CA ILE A 308 5.15 52.10 53.45
C ILE A 308 4.78 51.76 54.91
N PHE A 309 5.77 51.73 55.78
CA PHE A 309 5.53 51.58 57.21
C PHE A 309 5.12 52.95 57.78
N GLU A 310 3.92 53.05 58.33
CA GLU A 310 3.49 54.18 59.15
C GLU A 310 3.50 53.74 60.62
N GLU A 311 4.29 54.41 61.46
CA GLU A 311 4.21 54.26 62.91
C GLU A 311 2.91 54.90 63.39
N GLN A 312 2.02 54.09 63.98
CA GLN A 312 0.83 54.55 64.70
C GLN A 312 1.17 54.95 66.13
#